data_AF-A0A7C5DT95-F1
#
_entry.id   AF-A0A7C5DT95-F1
#
_cell.length_a   1.000
_cell.length_b   1.000
_cell.length_c   1.000
_cell.angle_alpha   90.00
_cell.angle_beta   90.00
_cell.angle_gamma   90.00
#
_symmetry.space_group_name_H-M   'P 1'
#
loop_
_entity.id
_entity.type
_entity.pdbx_description
1 polymer ?
#
loop_
_entity_poly.entity_id
_entity_poly.type
_entity_poly.pdbx_seq_one_letter_code
_entity_poly.pdbx_strand_id
1 'polypeptide(L)'
;SFRSILHWIVPFATTNWKKHPALTIVTFAFHICLFLTPFFLLAHVILWDEAWHLSWWSLPDSLADMMTLVVVGACIFYLIRRISLPEVRYVTSASDYVILLIVAAPFVTGFIAYHQWFNYPLFLNLHILCGEILLAAIPFTRLSHMIFSPFTRAYMGSEFGAVRHAKDW
;
A
#
# COMPACT_ATOMS: atom_id res chain seq x y z
N SER A 1 -6.06 -22.07 10.41
CA SER A 1 -6.15 -21.09 9.31
C SER A 1 -6.56 -19.68 9.77
N PHE A 2 -7.82 -19.38 10.15
CA PHE A 2 -8.26 -18.01 10.51
C PHE A 2 -7.44 -17.29 11.60
N ARG A 3 -6.95 -18.01 12.62
CA ARG A 3 -6.10 -17.45 13.68
C ARG A 3 -4.82 -16.81 13.11
N SER A 4 -4.21 -17.43 12.12
CA SER A 4 -2.99 -16.92 11.47
C SER A 4 -3.27 -15.62 10.73
N ILE A 5 -4.37 -15.54 9.99
CA ILE A 5 -4.78 -14.33 9.26
C ILE A 5 -4.98 -13.17 10.24
N LEU A 6 -5.76 -13.39 11.31
CA LEU A 6 -6.06 -12.35 12.30
C LEU A 6 -4.79 -11.81 12.98
N HIS A 7 -3.87 -12.68 13.39
CA HIS A 7 -2.62 -12.23 14.02
C HIS A 7 -1.71 -11.47 13.05
N TRP A 8 -1.77 -11.75 11.75
CA TRP A 8 -0.94 -11.03 10.78
C TRP A 8 -1.52 -9.68 10.34
N ILE A 9 -2.85 -9.53 10.36
CA ILE A 9 -3.55 -8.26 10.06
C ILE A 9 -3.57 -7.31 11.26
N VAL A 10 -3.36 -7.81 12.48
CA VAL A 10 -3.28 -6.95 13.67
C VAL A 10 -1.82 -6.52 13.92
N PRO A 11 -1.54 -5.20 14.01
CA PRO A 11 -0.19 -4.73 14.29
C PRO A 11 0.30 -5.29 15.63
N PHE A 12 1.57 -5.71 15.68
CA PHE A 12 2.21 -6.29 16.86
C PHE A 12 1.61 -7.60 17.41
N ALA A 13 0.67 -8.25 16.72
CA ALA A 13 0.15 -9.54 17.16
C ALA A 13 1.13 -10.70 16.91
N THR A 14 2.04 -10.60 15.93
CA THR A 14 3.07 -11.60 15.64
C THR A 14 4.42 -11.26 16.26
N THR A 15 5.23 -12.28 16.49
CA THR A 15 6.60 -12.15 17.01
C THR A 15 7.47 -11.31 16.08
N ASN A 16 7.31 -11.46 14.76
CA ASN A 16 8.07 -10.69 13.78
C ASN A 16 7.74 -9.20 13.83
N TRP A 17 6.45 -8.85 13.97
CA TRP A 17 6.01 -7.47 14.14
C TRP A 17 6.57 -6.85 15.43
N LYS A 18 6.57 -7.61 16.53
CA LYS A 18 7.16 -7.15 17.80
C LYS A 18 8.67 -6.91 17.72
N LYS A 19 9.41 -7.74 16.98
CA LYS A 19 10.87 -7.60 16.81
C LYS A 19 11.27 -6.41 15.94
N HIS A 20 10.40 -5.98 15.02
CA HIS A 20 10.68 -4.89 14.08
C HIS A 20 9.61 -3.79 14.19
N PRO A 21 9.57 -3.03 15.31
CA PRO A 21 8.46 -2.13 15.61
C PRO A 21 8.36 -0.96 14.62
N ALA A 22 9.49 -0.36 14.23
CA ALA A 22 9.51 0.74 13.26
C ALA A 22 8.94 0.31 11.89
N LEU A 23 9.35 -0.86 11.39
CA LEU A 23 8.83 -1.42 10.16
C LEU A 23 7.32 -1.68 10.27
N THR A 24 6.86 -2.25 11.39
CA THR A 24 5.44 -2.52 11.64
C THR A 24 4.61 -1.25 11.53
N ILE A 25 4.97 -0.19 12.25
CA ILE A 25 4.22 1.07 12.25
C ILE A 25 4.15 1.63 10.83
N VAL A 26 5.29 1.73 10.13
CA VAL A 26 5.34 2.26 8.76
C VAL A 26 4.52 1.40 7.80
N THR A 27 4.58 0.07 7.92
CA THR A 27 3.81 -0.85 7.07
C THR A 27 2.31 -0.74 7.26
N PHE A 28 1.83 -0.67 8.49
CA PHE A 28 0.41 -0.51 8.75
C PHE A 28 -0.08 0.88 8.33
N ALA A 29 0.64 1.94 8.69
CA ALA A 29 0.30 3.31 8.28
C ALA A 29 0.27 3.44 6.76
N PHE A 30 1.27 2.90 6.06
CA PHE A 30 1.34 2.89 4.60
C PHE A 30 0.13 2.20 3.99
N HIS A 31 -0.19 0.96 4.37
CA HIS A 31 -1.29 0.23 3.73
C HIS A 31 -2.65 0.85 4.05
N ILE A 32 -2.86 1.31 5.29
CA ILE A 32 -4.10 2.01 5.67
C ILE A 32 -4.28 3.25 4.80
N CYS A 33 -3.26 4.11 4.68
CA CYS A 33 -3.35 5.32 3.86
C CYS A 33 -3.43 5.00 2.36
N LEU A 34 -2.68 4.02 1.88
CA LEU A 34 -2.66 3.58 0.47
C LEU A 34 -4.05 3.19 -0.02
N PHE A 35 -4.88 2.56 0.82
CA PHE A 35 -6.24 2.15 0.46
C PHE A 35 -7.28 3.21 0.79
N LEU A 36 -7.23 3.79 2.00
CA LEU A 36 -8.26 4.72 2.45
C LEU A 36 -8.23 6.02 1.65
N THR A 37 -7.05 6.55 1.30
CA THR A 37 -6.96 7.81 0.55
C THR A 37 -7.68 7.73 -0.79
N PRO A 38 -7.32 6.87 -1.76
CA PRO A 38 -8.00 6.85 -3.06
C PRO A 38 -9.45 6.38 -2.98
N PHE A 39 -9.84 5.58 -1.97
CA PHE A 39 -11.21 5.12 -1.83
C PHE A 39 -12.14 6.21 -1.25
N PHE A 40 -11.67 7.06 -0.35
CA PHE A 40 -12.50 8.07 0.31
C PHE A 40 -12.18 9.52 -0.12
N LEU A 41 -11.26 9.74 -1.05
CA LEU A 41 -11.01 11.08 -1.59
C LEU A 41 -12.21 11.53 -2.43
N LEU A 42 -12.72 12.74 -2.18
CA LEU A 42 -13.91 13.29 -2.84
C LEU A 42 -13.85 13.18 -4.36
N ALA A 43 -12.72 13.56 -4.97
CA ALA A 43 -12.54 13.49 -6.42
C ALA A 43 -12.72 12.06 -6.97
N HIS A 44 -12.27 11.04 -6.24
CA HIS A 44 -12.48 9.64 -6.66
C HIS A 44 -13.92 9.19 -6.42
N VAL A 45 -14.54 9.58 -5.31
CA VAL A 45 -15.96 9.26 -5.03
C VAL A 45 -16.88 9.84 -6.12
N ILE A 46 -16.60 11.05 -6.61
CA ILE A 46 -17.36 11.66 -7.71
C ILE A 46 -17.24 10.81 -8.99
N LEU A 47 -16.05 10.29 -9.31
CA LEU A 47 -15.87 9.40 -10.46
C LEU A 47 -16.70 8.11 -10.33
N TRP A 48 -16.85 7.58 -9.12
CA TRP A 48 -17.72 6.41 -8.87
C TRP A 48 -19.20 6.74 -9.06
N ASP A 49 -19.63 7.94 -8.64
CA ASP A 49 -21.02 8.38 -8.80
C ASP A 49 -21.36 8.62 -10.28
N GLU A 50 -20.44 9.21 -11.03
CA GLU A 50 -20.60 9.44 -12.46
C GLU A 50 -20.60 8.13 -13.27
N ALA A 51 -19.77 7.16 -12.91
CA ALA A 51 -19.66 5.89 -13.63
C ALA A 51 -20.74 4.87 -13.25
N TRP A 52 -21.14 4.83 -11.98
CA TRP A 52 -21.99 3.75 -11.44
C TRP A 52 -23.16 4.23 -10.58
N HIS A 53 -23.34 5.54 -10.40
CA HIS A 53 -24.35 6.12 -9.49
C HIS A 53 -24.21 5.62 -8.05
N LEU A 54 -22.96 5.39 -7.62
CA LEU A 54 -22.59 5.00 -6.27
C LEU A 54 -21.74 6.09 -5.63
N SER A 55 -22.20 6.59 -4.49
CA SER A 55 -21.45 7.56 -3.68
C SER A 55 -21.49 7.20 -2.20
N TRP A 56 -20.47 7.65 -1.48
CA TRP A 56 -20.35 7.48 -0.04
C TRP A 56 -19.68 8.72 0.57
N TRP A 57 -19.46 8.71 1.88
CA TRP A 57 -18.81 9.81 2.59
C TRP A 57 -17.36 10.00 2.15
N SER A 58 -16.88 11.24 2.05
CA SER A 58 -15.48 11.54 1.71
C SER A 58 -14.67 11.97 2.93
N LEU A 59 -13.36 11.77 2.89
CA LEU A 59 -12.43 12.29 3.88
C LEU A 59 -12.34 13.83 3.79
N PRO A 60 -12.07 14.53 4.92
CA PRO A 60 -11.65 15.92 4.89
C PRO A 60 -10.32 16.09 4.13
N ASP A 61 -10.18 17.17 3.36
CA ASP A 61 -9.01 17.43 2.50
C ASP A 61 -7.69 17.38 3.27
N SER A 62 -7.62 18.01 4.44
CA SER A 62 -6.41 18.05 5.27
C SER A 62 -5.97 16.65 5.75
N LEU A 63 -6.92 15.76 6.00
CA LEU A 63 -6.64 14.38 6.37
C LEU A 63 -6.15 13.59 5.16
N ALA A 64 -6.78 13.75 3.99
CA ALA A 64 -6.34 13.12 2.76
C ALA A 64 -4.92 13.55 2.35
N ASP A 65 -4.58 14.83 2.52
CA ASP A 65 -3.23 15.37 2.32
C ASP A 65 -2.22 14.72 3.28
N MET A 66 -2.53 14.69 4.57
CA MET A 66 -1.66 14.05 5.57
C MET A 66 -1.42 12.58 5.22
N MET A 67 -2.47 11.84 4.87
CA MET A 67 -2.38 10.43 4.50
C MET A 67 -1.55 10.22 3.23
N THR A 68 -1.68 11.11 2.25
CA THR A 68 -0.85 11.11 1.04
C THR A 68 0.63 11.31 1.38
N LEU A 69 0.95 12.27 2.24
CA LEU A 69 2.32 12.50 2.72
C LEU A 69 2.87 11.31 3.51
N VAL A 70 2.02 10.62 4.30
CA VAL A 70 2.40 9.36 4.97
C VAL A 70 2.77 8.28 3.96
N VAL A 71 2.00 8.11 2.87
CA VAL A 71 2.33 7.16 1.80
C VAL A 71 3.67 7.48 1.15
N VAL A 72 3.89 8.75 0.77
CA VAL A 72 5.15 9.20 0.15
C VAL A 72 6.34 9.02 1.11
N GLY A 73 6.19 9.43 2.37
CA GLY A 73 7.22 9.26 3.41
C GLY A 73 7.55 7.79 3.68
N ALA A 74 6.55 6.92 3.70
CA ALA A 74 6.75 5.48 3.82
C ALA A 74 7.47 4.88 2.60
N CYS A 75 7.17 5.34 1.38
CA CYS A 75 7.91 4.95 0.18
C CYS A 75 9.40 5.32 0.30
N ILE A 76 9.70 6.53 0.77
CA ILE A 76 11.08 6.97 1.03
C ILE A 76 11.74 6.08 2.09
N PHE A 77 11.04 5.78 3.19
CA PHE A 77 11.54 4.86 4.22
C PHE A 77 11.89 3.48 3.64
N TYR A 78 11.02 2.90 2.81
CA TYR A 78 11.29 1.61 2.17
C TYR A 78 12.47 1.67 1.21
N LEU A 79 12.63 2.77 0.47
CA LEU A 79 13.78 2.98 -0.41
C LEU A 79 15.08 3.01 0.38
N ILE A 80 15.14 3.84 1.43
CA ILE A 80 16.32 3.95 2.30
C ILE A 80 16.64 2.60 2.93
N ARG A 81 15.64 1.93 3.52
CA ARG A 81 15.79 0.60 4.14
C ARG A 81 16.41 -0.40 3.16
N ARG A 82 15.98 -0.37 1.90
CA ARG A 82 16.42 -1.29 0.86
C ARG A 82 17.86 -1.06 0.40
N ILE A 83 18.34 0.17 0.49
CA ILE A 83 19.71 0.54 0.11
C ILE A 83 20.68 0.37 1.30
N SER A 84 20.24 0.73 2.51
CA SER A 84 21.08 0.81 3.71
C SER A 84 21.23 -0.51 4.47
N LEU A 85 20.20 -1.37 4.50
CA LEU A 85 20.26 -2.64 5.25
C LEU A 85 20.79 -3.77 4.36
N PRO A 86 21.96 -4.38 4.68
CA PRO A 86 22.56 -5.42 3.86
C PRO A 86 21.63 -6.63 3.62
N GLU A 87 20.89 -7.03 4.65
CA GLU A 87 19.95 -8.17 4.59
C GLU A 87 18.79 -7.93 3.62
N VAL A 88 18.34 -6.67 3.48
CA VAL A 88 17.26 -6.30 2.55
C VAL A 88 17.82 -6.11 1.15
N ARG A 89 18.98 -5.47 1.05
CA ARG A 89 19.66 -5.22 -0.22
C ARG A 89 20.01 -6.52 -0.94
N TYR A 90 20.43 -7.54 -0.19
CA TYR A 90 20.81 -8.85 -0.73
C TYR A 90 19.68 -9.56 -1.49
N VAL A 91 18.43 -9.41 -1.04
CA VAL A 91 17.24 -10.04 -1.66
C VAL A 91 16.47 -9.11 -2.59
N THR A 92 17.00 -7.91 -2.84
CA THR A 92 16.35 -6.88 -3.65
C THR A 92 16.73 -7.02 -5.11
N SER A 93 15.73 -6.95 -5.99
CA SER A 93 15.93 -6.86 -7.45
C SER A 93 15.62 -5.46 -7.98
N ALA A 94 16.07 -5.15 -9.20
CA ALA A 94 15.78 -3.87 -9.87
C ALA A 94 14.26 -3.58 -9.94
N SER A 95 13.45 -4.62 -10.15
CA SER A 95 11.98 -4.53 -10.18
C SER A 95 11.38 -4.00 -8.87
N ASP A 96 12.01 -4.21 -7.71
CA ASP A 96 11.50 -3.70 -6.43
C ASP A 96 11.53 -2.17 -6.37
N TYR A 97 12.56 -1.55 -6.97
CA TYR A 97 12.67 -0.09 -7.04
C TYR A 97 11.64 0.49 -8.02
N VAL A 98 11.43 -0.18 -9.15
CA VAL A 98 10.42 0.22 -10.14
C VAL A 98 9.02 0.11 -9.56
N ILE A 99 8.70 -0.98 -8.87
CA ILE A 99 7.39 -1.15 -8.20
C ILE A 99 7.17 -0.07 -7.15
N LEU A 100 8.20 0.26 -6.36
CA LEU A 100 8.10 1.32 -5.36
C LEU A 100 7.81 2.68 -6.01
N LEU A 101 8.42 2.98 -7.15
CA LEU A 101 8.15 4.18 -7.93
C LEU A 101 6.73 4.17 -8.49
N ILE A 102 6.27 3.05 -9.06
CA ILE A 102 4.90 2.90 -9.59
C ILE A 102 3.86 3.16 -8.51
N VAL A 103 4.09 2.70 -7.27
CA VAL A 103 3.18 2.97 -6.15
C VAL A 103 3.25 4.41 -5.67
N ALA A 104 4.44 5.02 -5.60
CA ALA A 104 4.59 6.40 -5.15
C ALA A 104 4.07 7.43 -6.16
N ALA A 105 4.22 7.16 -7.46
CA ALA A 105 3.94 8.09 -8.54
C ALA A 105 2.52 8.69 -8.52
N PRO A 106 1.42 7.90 -8.45
CA PRO A 106 0.07 8.48 -8.44
C PRO A 106 -0.19 9.35 -7.20
N PHE A 107 0.41 9.04 -6.05
CA PHE A 107 0.29 9.87 -4.85
C PHE A 107 1.01 11.21 -5.02
N VAL A 108 2.23 11.20 -5.57
CA VAL A 108 2.99 12.42 -5.81
C VAL A 108 2.31 13.30 -6.88
N THR A 109 1.96 12.73 -8.02
CA THR A 109 1.34 13.48 -9.12
C THR A 109 -0.07 13.96 -8.74
N GLY A 110 -0.84 13.14 -8.02
CA GLY A 110 -2.16 13.51 -7.51
C GLY A 110 -2.10 14.64 -6.49
N PHE A 111 -1.14 14.59 -5.56
CA PHE A 111 -0.94 15.66 -4.57
C PHE A 111 -0.58 17.00 -5.23
N ILE A 112 0.31 16.95 -6.23
CA ILE A 112 0.69 18.13 -7.02
C ILE A 112 -0.50 18.68 -7.81
N ALA A 113 -1.30 17.80 -8.43
CA ALA A 113 -2.48 18.19 -9.18
C ALA A 113 -3.53 18.86 -8.26
N TYR A 114 -3.77 18.28 -7.08
CA TYR A 114 -4.71 18.81 -6.09
C TYR A 114 -4.32 20.22 -5.62
N HIS A 115 -3.05 20.45 -5.30
CA HIS A 115 -2.55 21.76 -4.87
C HIS A 115 -2.30 22.74 -6.02
N GLN A 116 -2.44 22.30 -7.26
CA GLN A 116 -2.22 23.12 -8.46
C GLN A 116 -0.85 23.84 -8.47
N TRP A 117 0.19 23.23 -7.90
CA TRP A 117 1.52 23.85 -7.81
C TRP A 117 2.16 24.11 -9.17
N PHE A 118 1.78 23.33 -10.18
CA PHE A 118 2.29 23.42 -11.54
C PHE A 118 1.13 23.35 -12.53
N ASN A 119 1.42 23.07 -13.81
CA ASN A 119 0.41 22.90 -14.85
C ASN A 119 -0.59 21.79 -14.46
N TYR A 120 -1.78 22.20 -14.04
CA TYR A 120 -2.82 21.30 -13.54
C TYR A 120 -3.21 20.21 -14.55
N PRO A 121 -3.55 20.53 -15.84
CA PRO A 121 -3.87 19.50 -16.83
C PRO A 121 -2.76 18.46 -17.02
N LEU A 122 -1.50 18.88 -17.00
CA LEU A 122 -0.37 17.96 -17.12
C LEU A 122 -0.32 16.99 -15.95
N PHE A 123 -0.35 17.48 -14.71
CA PHE A 123 -0.23 16.63 -13.52
C PHE A 123 -1.46 15.76 -13.29
N LEU A 124 -2.65 16.23 -13.66
CA LEU A 124 -3.86 15.42 -13.67
C LEU A 124 -3.72 14.23 -14.65
N ASN A 125 -3.27 14.49 -15.89
CA ASN A 125 -3.05 13.43 -16.87
C ASN A 125 -1.96 12.45 -16.41
N LEU A 126 -0.87 12.95 -15.80
CA LEU A 126 0.16 12.10 -15.22
C LEU A 126 -0.36 11.27 -14.06
N HIS A 127 -1.21 11.83 -13.20
CA HIS A 127 -1.85 11.09 -12.11
C HIS A 127 -2.70 9.93 -12.63
N ILE A 128 -3.55 10.19 -13.61
CA ILE A 128 -4.39 9.16 -14.25
C ILE A 128 -3.51 8.08 -14.88
N LEU A 129 -2.52 8.46 -15.69
CA LEU A 129 -1.60 7.51 -16.33
C LEU A 129 -0.83 6.66 -15.30
N CYS A 130 -0.32 7.27 -14.23
CA CYS A 130 0.36 6.53 -13.16
C CYS A 130 -0.60 5.58 -12.42
N GLY A 131 -1.85 5.99 -12.20
CA GLY A 131 -2.89 5.15 -11.62
C GLY A 131 -3.22 3.94 -12.49
N GLU A 132 -3.39 4.14 -13.80
CA GLU A 132 -3.61 3.05 -14.77
C GLU A 132 -2.44 2.07 -14.81
N ILE A 133 -1.20 2.57 -14.85
CA ILE A 133 0.01 1.74 -14.80
C ILE A 133 0.06 0.93 -13.50
N LEU A 134 -0.24 1.56 -12.35
CA LEU A 134 -0.28 0.88 -11.06
C LEU A 134 -1.29 -0.26 -11.07
N LEU A 135 -2.53 -0.01 -11.51
CA LEU A 135 -3.60 -1.00 -11.57
C LEU A 135 -3.25 -2.15 -12.54
N ALA A 136 -2.73 -1.84 -13.73
CA ALA A 136 -2.33 -2.82 -14.72
C ALA A 136 -1.15 -3.70 -14.23
N ALA A 137 -0.27 -3.17 -13.37
CA ALA A 137 0.88 -3.89 -12.84
C ALA A 137 0.53 -4.86 -11.69
N ILE A 138 -0.66 -4.77 -11.08
CA ILE A 138 -1.05 -5.59 -9.91
C ILE A 138 -0.85 -7.10 -10.15
N PRO A 139 -1.41 -7.72 -11.21
CA PRO A 139 -1.33 -9.17 -11.38
C PRO A 139 0.05 -9.68 -11.82
N PHE A 140 0.90 -8.82 -12.40
CA PHE A 140 2.16 -9.22 -13.02
C PHE A 140 3.41 -8.92 -12.18
N THR A 141 3.23 -8.31 -11.01
CA THR A 141 4.36 -7.87 -10.16
C THR A 141 4.21 -8.40 -8.74
N ARG A 142 5.15 -8.02 -7.87
CA ARG A 142 5.07 -8.30 -6.43
C ARG A 142 3.85 -7.63 -5.77
N LEU A 143 3.14 -6.72 -6.45
CA LEU A 143 1.87 -6.14 -6.00
C LEU A 143 0.74 -7.18 -5.91
N SER A 144 0.87 -8.32 -6.59
CA SER A 144 -0.07 -9.44 -6.52
C SER A 144 -0.31 -9.95 -5.09
N HIS A 145 0.59 -9.64 -4.13
CA HIS A 145 0.37 -9.92 -2.71
C HIS A 145 -0.92 -9.28 -2.18
N MET A 146 -1.40 -8.18 -2.78
CA MET A 146 -2.69 -7.56 -2.43
C MET A 146 -3.84 -8.57 -2.56
N ILE A 147 -3.78 -9.45 -3.56
CA ILE A 147 -4.80 -10.47 -3.82
C ILE A 147 -4.48 -11.75 -3.05
N PHE A 148 -3.21 -12.21 -3.10
CA PHE A 148 -2.82 -13.53 -2.61
C PHE A 148 -2.44 -13.61 -1.14
N SER A 149 -2.29 -12.48 -0.43
CA SER A 149 -1.89 -12.48 0.98
C SER A 149 -2.87 -13.28 1.87
N PRO A 150 -4.20 -13.09 1.82
CA PRO A 150 -5.13 -13.85 2.65
C PRO A 150 -5.06 -15.36 2.38
N PHE A 151 -4.94 -15.75 1.11
CA PHE A 151 -4.87 -17.17 0.70
C PHE A 151 -3.57 -17.82 1.16
N THR A 152 -2.43 -17.14 0.94
CA THR A 152 -1.13 -17.63 1.39
C THR A 152 -1.11 -17.78 2.92
N ARG A 153 -1.65 -16.81 3.66
CA ARG A 153 -1.76 -16.91 5.13
C ARG A 153 -2.72 -18.00 5.57
N ALA A 154 -3.85 -18.18 4.86
CA ALA A 154 -4.81 -19.23 5.16
C ALA A 154 -4.17 -20.62 5.03
N TYR A 155 -3.39 -20.83 3.96
CA TYR A 155 -2.65 -22.06 3.71
C TYR A 155 -1.57 -22.29 4.76
N MET A 156 -0.71 -21.29 5.04
CA MET A 156 0.33 -21.39 6.07
C MET A 156 -0.25 -21.70 7.45
N GLY A 157 -1.34 -21.02 7.83
CA GLY A 157 -2.03 -21.30 9.08
C GLY A 157 -2.77 -22.63 9.12
N SER A 158 -2.95 -23.31 7.99
CA SER A 158 -3.44 -24.70 7.91
C SER A 158 -2.29 -25.67 8.11
N GLU A 159 -1.24 -25.56 7.30
CA GLU A 159 -0.08 -26.45 7.35
C GLU A 159 0.66 -26.38 8.69
N PHE A 160 1.05 -25.18 9.13
CA PHE A 160 1.82 -25.04 10.36
C PHE A 160 0.97 -25.28 11.59
N GLY A 161 -0.27 -24.79 11.61
CA GLY A 161 -1.16 -24.91 12.77
C GLY A 161 -1.79 -26.30 12.92
N ALA A 162 -2.40 -26.84 11.85
CA ALA A 162 -3.17 -28.07 11.92
C ALA A 162 -2.31 -29.33 11.74
N VAL A 163 -1.31 -29.29 10.85
CA VAL A 163 -0.47 -30.47 10.56
C VAL A 163 0.76 -30.51 11.45
N ARG A 164 1.49 -29.39 11.58
CA ARG A 164 2.77 -29.34 12.32
C ARG A 164 2.64 -28.92 13.77
N HIS A 165 1.43 -28.57 14.22
CA HIS A 165 1.14 -28.07 15.58
C HIS A 165 2.05 -26.92 16.03
N ALA A 166 2.54 -26.12 15.09
CA ALA A 166 3.37 -24.95 15.32
C ALA A 166 2.53 -23.67 15.24
N LYS A 167 2.84 -22.71 16.10
CA LYS A 167 2.28 -21.35 15.99
C LYS A 167 3.10 -20.57 14.98
N ASP A 168 2.47 -20.14 13.89
CA ASP A 168 3.09 -19.39 12.79
C ASP A 168 2.98 -17.85 12.96
N TRP A 169 2.66 -17.40 14.17
CA TRP A 169 2.57 -16.00 14.60
C TRP A 169 3.37 -15.75 15.89
#